data_AF-A0A931HCX7-F1
#
_entry.id   AF-A0A931HCX7-F1
#
_cell.length_a   1.000
_cell.length_b   1.000
_cell.length_c   1.000
_cell.angle_alpha   90.00
_cell.angle_beta   90.00
_cell.angle_gamma   90.00
#
_symmetry.space_group_name_H-M   'P 1'
#
loop_
_entity.id
_entity.type
_entity.pdbx_description
1 polymer ?
#
loop_
_entity_poly.entity_id
_entity_poly.type
_entity_poly.pdbx_seq_one_letter_code
_entity_poly.pdbx_strand_id
1 'polypeptide(L)' 'MKLDTVKMIRVWAALTGLFLVGLYFGVLSMGYQPSPLVAMLATAIGGFEIFFFGQDEWLKRRGKHG' A
#
# COMPACT_ATOMS: atom_id res chain seq x y z
N MET A 1 9.71 13.12 -16.74
CA MET A 1 8.29 12.68 -16.74
C MET A 1 8.04 11.21 -16.41
N LYS A 2 9.03 10.30 -16.25
CA LYS A 2 8.76 8.90 -15.85
C LYS A 2 8.34 8.68 -14.38
N LEU A 3 8.64 9.64 -13.49
CA LEU A 3 8.35 9.52 -12.05
C LEU A 3 6.86 9.77 -11.72
N ASP A 4 6.13 10.56 -12.52
CA ASP A 4 4.73 10.89 -12.24
C ASP A 4 3.80 9.70 -12.45
N THR A 5 4.02 8.90 -13.50
CA THR A 5 3.20 7.70 -13.76
C THR A 5 3.34 6.67 -12.64
N VAL A 6 4.56 6.45 -12.11
CA VAL A 6 4.80 5.51 -11.01
C VAL A 6 4.13 6.00 -9.72
N LYS A 7 4.25 7.29 -9.39
CA LYS A 7 3.55 7.88 -8.23
C LYS A 7 2.04 7.75 -8.35
N MET A 8 1.48 7.97 -9.54
CA MET A 8 0.05 7.82 -9.79
C MET A 8 -0.41 6.37 -9.58
N ILE A 9 0.33 5.38 -10.11
CA ILE A 9 0.04 3.96 -9.90
C ILE A 9 0.06 3.60 -8.41
N ARG A 10 1.05 4.12 -7.67
CA ARG A 10 1.17 3.93 -6.21
C ARG A 10 -0.03 4.50 -5.45
N VAL A 11 -0.51 5.69 -5.81
CA VAL A 11 -1.73 6.26 -5.22
C VAL A 11 -2.94 5.36 -5.44
N TRP A 12 -3.12 4.85 -6.67
CA TRP A 12 -4.20 3.90 -6.96
C TRP A 12 -4.07 2.57 -6.20
N ALA A 13 -2.85 2.04 -6.09
CA ALA A 13 -2.57 0.85 -5.30
C ALA A 13 -2.90 1.08 -3.82
N ALA A 14 -2.47 2.20 -3.23
CA ALA A 14 -2.77 2.56 -1.84
C ALA A 14 -4.27 2.72 -1.58
N LEU A 15 -5.00 3.38 -2.47
CA LEU A 15 -6.47 3.47 -2.38
C LEU A 15 -7.13 2.10 -2.42
N THR A 16 -6.66 1.21 -3.30
CA THR A 16 -7.15 -0.17 -3.39
C THR A 16 -6.85 -0.95 -2.11
N GLY A 17 -5.65 -0.80 -1.55
CA GLY A 17 -5.27 -1.41 -0.27
C GLY A 17 -6.16 -0.94 0.88
N LEU A 18 -6.41 0.37 0.98
CA LEU A 18 -7.31 0.96 1.98
C LEU A 18 -8.74 0.43 1.83
N PHE A 19 -9.23 0.32 0.60
CA PHE A 19 -10.55 -0.27 0.34
C PHE A 19 -10.63 -1.73 0.80
N LEU A 20 -9.62 -2.55 0.49
CA LEU A 20 -9.58 -3.96 0.92
C LEU A 20 -9.52 -4.11 2.43
N VAL A 21 -8.75 -3.24 3.11
CA VAL A 21 -8.72 -3.18 4.59
C VAL A 21 -10.10 -2.82 5.14
N GLY A 22 -10.74 -1.79 4.59
CA GLY A 22 -12.09 -1.39 4.96
C GLY A 22 -13.11 -2.49 4.74
N LEU A 23 -13.02 -3.21 3.62
CA LEU A 23 -13.89 -4.34 3.30
C LEU A 23 -13.68 -5.50 4.29
N TYR A 24 -12.42 -5.85 4.61
CA TYR A 24 -12.12 -6.89 5.58
C TYR A 24 -12.75 -6.60 6.95
N PHE A 25 -12.54 -5.39 7.47
CA PHE A 25 -13.11 -4.99 8.75
C PHE A 25 -14.63 -4.77 8.69
N GLY A 26 -15.17 -4.33 7.56
CA GLY A 26 -16.60 -4.22 7.33
C GLY A 26 -17.29 -5.59 7.44
N VAL A 27 -16.76 -6.60 6.76
CA VAL A 27 -17.26 -7.98 6.83
C VAL A 27 -17.16 -8.52 8.26
N LEU A 28 -16.01 -8.29 8.92
CA LEU A 28 -15.81 -8.70 10.32
C LEU A 28 -16.83 -8.05 11.27
N SER A 29 -17.12 -6.76 11.07
CA SER A 29 -18.07 -6.00 11.91
C SER A 29 -19.52 -6.48 11.78
N MET A 30 -19.86 -7.11 10.66
CA MET A 30 -21.17 -7.72 10.42
C MET A 30 -21.27 -9.17 10.98
N GLY A 31 -20.21 -9.67 11.63
CA GLY A 31 -20.17 -11.04 12.18
C GLY A 31 -19.89 -12.14 11.16
N TYR A 32 -19.55 -11.78 9.92
CA TYR A 32 -19.15 -12.74 8.89
C TYR A 32 -17.65 -13.02 8.96
N GLN A 33 -17.23 -14.18 8.45
CA GLN A 33 -15.82 -14.49 8.28
C GLN A 33 -15.27 -13.85 7.00
N PRO A 34 -14.29 -12.93 7.09
CA PRO A 34 -13.67 -12.34 5.91
C PRO A 34 -12.83 -13.36 5.15
N SER A 35 -12.82 -13.25 3.82
CA SER A 35 -11.99 -14.12 2.99
C SER A 35 -10.49 -13.90 3.26
N PRO A 36 -9.70 -14.97 3.47
CA PRO A 36 -8.25 -14.87 3.64
C PRO A 36 -7.54 -14.18 2.47
N LEU A 37 -8.09 -14.29 1.25
CA LEU A 37 -7.55 -13.64 0.06
C LEU A 37 -7.56 -12.11 0.18
N VAL A 38 -8.58 -11.53 0.84
CA VAL A 38 -8.68 -10.07 1.03
C VAL A 38 -7.56 -9.56 1.92
N ALA A 39 -7.31 -10.26 3.04
CA ALA A 39 -6.20 -9.93 3.94
C ALA A 39 -4.84 -10.09 3.25
N MET A 40 -4.66 -11.16 2.47
CA MET A 40 -3.43 -11.39 1.72
C MET A 40 -3.16 -10.28 0.71
N LEU A 41 -4.16 -9.88 -0.09
CA LEU A 41 -4.05 -8.80 -1.07
C LEU A 41 -3.77 -7.45 -0.41
N ALA A 42 -4.49 -7.13 0.66
CA ALA A 42 -4.26 -5.92 1.44
C ALA A 42 -2.83 -5.86 2.00
N THR A 43 -2.33 -6.99 2.53
CA THR A 43 -0.97 -7.10 3.06
C THR A 43 0.09 -6.97 1.96
N ALA A 44 -0.13 -7.60 0.80
CA ALA A 44 0.78 -7.48 -0.34
C ALA A 44 0.91 -6.03 -0.84
N ILE A 45 -0.21 -5.32 -0.95
CA ILE A 45 -0.23 -3.89 -1.33
C ILE A 45 0.44 -3.04 -0.25
N GLY A 46 0.18 -3.31 1.02
CA GLY A 46 0.83 -2.60 2.14
C GLY A 46 2.34 -2.77 2.14
N GLY A 47 2.82 -4.02 1.98
CA GLY A 47 4.25 -4.32 1.88
C GLY A 47 4.91 -3.65 0.68
N PHE A 48 4.24 -3.64 -0.48
CA PHE A 48 4.67 -2.91 -1.66
C PHE A 48 4.85 -1.40 -1.37
N GLU A 49 3.86 -0.74 -0.77
CA GLU A 49 3.96 0.70 -0.48
C GLU A 49 5.06 1.02 0.54
N ILE A 50 5.20 0.22 1.60
CA ILE A 50 6.26 0.39 2.61
C ILE A 50 7.64 0.25 1.97
N PHE A 51 7.81 -0.72 1.05
CA PHE A 51 9.07 -0.92 0.34
C PHE A 51 9.47 0.32 -0.46
N PHE A 52 8.55 0.86 -1.27
CA PHE A 52 8.83 2.06 -2.05
C PHE A 52 9.04 3.31 -1.18
N PHE A 53 8.27 3.45 -0.10
CA PHE A 53 8.52 4.51 0.88
C PHE A 53 9.93 4.41 1.49
N GLY A 54 10.37 3.20 1.83
CA GLY A 54 11.72 2.94 2.32
C GLY A 54 12.80 3.33 1.30
N GLN A 55 12.61 3.02 0.03
CA GLN A 55 13.51 3.44 -1.05
C GLN A 55 13.58 4.97 -1.17
N ASP A 56 12.43 5.65 -1.17
CA ASP A 56 12.35 7.10 -1.24
C ASP A 56 13.08 7.76 -0.07
N GLU A 57 12.89 7.24 1.14
CA GLU A 57 13.51 7.77 2.35
C GLU A 57 15.03 7.51 2.41
N TRP A 58 15.47 6.33 1.96
CA TRP A 58 16.90 5.99 1.85
C TRP A 58 17.63 6.90 0.86
N LEU A 59 17.03 7.15 -0.31
CA LEU A 59 17.61 8.03 -1.34
C LEU A 59 17.72 9.48 -0.84
N LYS A 60 16.68 9.99 -0.16
CA LYS A 60 16.73 11.33 0.46
C LYS A 60 17.86 11.47 1.48
N ARG A 61 18.15 10.42 2.26
CA ARG A 61 19.23 10.42 3.24
C ARG A 61 20.62 10.41 2.60
N ARG A 62 20.81 9.67 1.49
CA ARG A 62 22.08 9.66 0.75
C ARG A 62 22.37 10.97 0.01
N GLY A 63 21.34 11.71 -0.40
CA GLY A 63 21.49 13.01 -1.07
C GLY A 63 21.92 14.18 -0.16
N LYS A 64 21.96 13.98 1.17
CA LYS A 64 22.32 15.03 2.15
C LYS A 64 23.81 15.11 2.51
N HIS A 65 24.67 14.22 1.98
CA HIS A 65 26.12 14.23 2.20
C HIS A 65 26.90 14.64 0.93
N GLY A 66 26.43 15.69 0.25
CA GLY A 66 27.22 16.41 -0.76
C GLY A 66 27.86 17.64 -0.12
#